data_AF-A0A2R7QY65-F1
#
_entry.id   AF-A0A2R7QY65-F1
#
_cell.length_a   1.000
_cell.length_b   1.000
_cell.length_c   1.000
_cell.angle_alpha   90.00
_cell.angle_beta   90.00
_cell.angle_gamma   90.00
#
_symmetry.space_group_name_H-M   'P 1'
#
loop_
_entity.id
_entity.type
_entity.pdbx_description
1 polymer ?
#
loop_
_entity_poly.entity_id
_entity_poly.type
_entity_poly.pdbx_seq_one_letter_code
_entity_poly.pdbx_strand_id
1 'polypeptide(L)'
;MWHQNYDPLGNANLSALLAALPVLVFLLALTVLRLKGLTAALLAVVVSALVSSLVFGMPLDTLLGAALLGIANGVFPISFIVLMAVWLYKLAIRSGKFEVIRGSIATISEDQRIQVLLIAFCFGGFLEGAAGFGVPIAICAALLVELGFRPLKAAMLCLVANGAAGAYGAIGIPVLVGAQQGGVGLGEMSQMLIPLVQLCALLLPAVLVLLLDGWRGV
;
A
#
# COMPACT_ATOMS: atom_id res chain seq x y z
N MET A 1 -14.52 28.84 4.47
CA MET A 1 -14.45 27.37 4.36
C MET A 1 -15.44 26.95 3.30
N TRP A 2 -15.01 26.27 2.24
CA TRP A 2 -15.94 25.71 1.26
C TRP A 2 -16.61 24.48 1.87
N HIS A 3 -17.93 24.37 1.71
CA HIS A 3 -18.69 23.20 2.12
C HIS A 3 -18.94 22.32 0.91
N GLN A 4 -18.34 21.14 0.91
CA GLN A 4 -18.48 20.18 -0.17
C GLN A 4 -19.90 19.62 -0.22
N ASN A 5 -20.54 19.73 -1.39
CA ASN A 5 -21.75 18.97 -1.68
C ASN A 5 -21.35 17.57 -2.16
N TYR A 6 -21.71 16.53 -1.42
CA TYR A 6 -21.42 15.13 -1.79
C TYR A 6 -22.33 14.58 -2.89
N ASP A 7 -23.47 15.23 -3.16
CA ASP A 7 -24.41 14.83 -4.21
C ASP A 7 -24.76 15.99 -5.16
N PRO A 8 -23.82 16.47 -5.98
CA PRO A 8 -24.08 17.53 -6.95
C PRO A 8 -25.06 17.14 -8.06
N LEU A 9 -25.25 15.83 -8.31
CA LEU A 9 -26.13 15.33 -9.37
C LEU A 9 -27.52 14.90 -8.90
N GLY A 10 -27.81 14.95 -7.59
CA GLY A 10 -29.05 14.42 -7.01
C GLY A 10 -29.18 12.89 -7.11
N ASN A 11 -28.06 12.20 -7.36
CA ASN A 11 -27.96 10.74 -7.35
C ASN A 11 -26.58 10.36 -6.81
N ALA A 12 -26.56 9.91 -5.55
CA ALA A 12 -25.36 9.53 -4.83
C ALA A 12 -24.45 8.54 -5.59
N ASN A 13 -25.03 7.60 -6.35
CA ASN A 13 -24.24 6.62 -7.10
C ASN A 13 -23.48 7.25 -8.26
N LEU A 14 -24.11 8.20 -8.98
CA LEU A 14 -23.48 8.92 -10.09
C LEU A 14 -22.44 9.90 -9.57
N SER A 15 -22.77 10.62 -8.49
CA SER A 15 -21.84 11.52 -7.79
C SER A 15 -20.60 10.77 -7.29
N ALA A 16 -20.77 9.56 -6.72
CA ALA A 16 -19.67 8.70 -6.29
C ALA A 16 -18.83 8.18 -7.47
N LEU A 17 -19.46 7.80 -8.59
CA LEU A 17 -18.75 7.34 -9.78
C LEU A 17 -17.85 8.44 -10.36
N LEU A 18 -18.34 9.68 -10.42
CA LEU A 18 -17.56 10.83 -10.85
C LEU A 18 -16.43 11.17 -9.86
N ALA A 19 -16.71 11.08 -8.56
CA ALA A 19 -15.67 11.27 -7.53
C ALA A 19 -14.56 10.20 -7.63
N ALA A 20 -14.86 8.98 -8.07
CA ALA A 20 -13.89 7.92 -8.28
C ALA A 20 -13.07 8.06 -9.57
N LEU A 21 -13.49 8.92 -10.50
CA LEU A 21 -12.91 9.02 -11.85
C LEU A 21 -11.40 9.32 -11.85
N PRO A 22 -10.84 10.22 -11.01
CA PRO A 22 -9.39 10.43 -10.94
C PRO A 22 -8.61 9.16 -10.58
N VAL A 23 -9.14 8.34 -9.67
CA VAL A 23 -8.52 7.07 -9.24
C VAL A 23 -8.60 6.03 -10.34
N LEU A 24 -9.77 5.88 -10.97
CA LEU A 24 -9.96 4.95 -12.09
C LEU A 24 -9.02 5.30 -13.25
N VAL A 25 -8.93 6.58 -13.59
CA VAL A 25 -8.03 7.07 -14.64
C VAL A 25 -6.57 6.81 -14.29
N PHE A 26 -6.16 7.03 -13.04
CA PHE A 26 -4.81 6.69 -12.59
C PHE A 26 -4.49 5.20 -12.75
N LEU A 27 -5.40 4.33 -12.32
CA LEU A 27 -5.24 2.88 -12.42
C LEU A 27 -5.22 2.40 -13.88
N LEU A 28 -6.12 2.91 -14.73
CA LEU A 28 -6.17 2.58 -16.15
C LEU A 28 -4.91 3.07 -16.90
N ALA A 29 -4.42 4.25 -16.54
CA ALA A 29 -3.19 4.81 -17.09
C ALA A 29 -1.98 3.91 -16.81
N LEU A 30 -1.89 3.31 -15.62
CA LEU A 30 -0.81 2.40 -15.24
C LEU A 30 -0.97 0.99 -15.81
N THR A 31 -2.18 0.43 -15.74
CA THR A 31 -2.41 -1.00 -16.03
C THR A 31 -2.67 -1.26 -17.51
N VAL A 32 -3.51 -0.46 -18.15
CA VAL A 32 -3.94 -0.64 -19.55
C VAL A 32 -3.04 0.15 -20.48
N LEU A 33 -2.88 1.45 -20.23
CA LEU A 33 -2.09 2.34 -21.09
C LEU A 33 -0.58 2.22 -20.84
N ARG A 34 -0.18 1.59 -19.72
CA ARG A 34 1.23 1.36 -19.33
C ARG A 34 2.07 2.63 -19.34
N LEU A 35 1.47 3.75 -18.96
CA LEU A 35 2.15 5.04 -18.86
C LEU A 35 3.13 5.04 -17.68
N LYS A 36 4.11 5.96 -17.72
CA LYS A 36 5.02 6.17 -16.60
C LYS A 36 4.22 6.68 -15.39
N GLY A 37 4.63 6.31 -14.18
CA GLY A 37 3.94 6.70 -12.95
C GLY A 37 3.75 8.22 -12.82
N LEU A 38 4.75 9.01 -13.20
CA LEU A 38 4.66 10.47 -13.20
C LEU A 38 3.58 10.99 -14.17
N THR A 39 3.52 10.45 -15.39
CA THR A 39 2.52 10.86 -16.38
C THR A 39 1.11 10.45 -15.97
N ALA A 40 0.94 9.28 -15.37
CA ALA A 40 -0.34 8.83 -14.83
C ALA A 40 -0.80 9.72 -13.67
N ALA A 41 0.10 10.08 -12.75
CA ALA A 41 -0.19 10.95 -11.62
C ALA A 41 -0.59 12.37 -12.06
N LEU A 42 0.15 12.96 -13.01
CA LEU A 42 -0.20 14.28 -13.56
C LEU A 42 -1.58 14.27 -14.21
N LEU A 43 -1.89 13.22 -14.98
CA LEU A 43 -3.18 13.08 -15.62
C LEU A 43 -4.31 12.94 -14.58
N ALA A 44 -4.11 12.18 -13.51
CA ALA A 44 -5.05 12.06 -12.41
C ALA A 44 -5.29 13.40 -11.68
N VAL A 45 -4.25 14.22 -11.49
CA VAL A 45 -4.36 15.57 -10.90
C VAL A 45 -5.20 16.48 -11.80
N VAL A 46 -4.95 16.49 -13.11
CA VAL A 46 -5.73 17.28 -14.06
C VAL A 46 -7.19 16.85 -14.04
N VAL A 47 -7.46 15.55 -14.08
CA VAL A 47 -8.82 15.01 -14.01
C VAL A 47 -9.49 15.37 -12.68
N SER A 48 -8.78 15.27 -11.55
CA SER A 48 -9.29 15.67 -10.24
C SER A 48 -9.66 17.16 -10.20
N ALA A 49 -8.82 18.03 -10.77
CA ALA A 49 -9.10 19.46 -10.85
C ALA A 49 -10.34 19.76 -11.71
N LEU A 50 -10.49 19.08 -12.85
CA LEU A 50 -11.66 19.23 -13.74
C LEU A 50 -12.95 18.74 -13.07
N VAL A 51 -12.93 17.55 -12.45
CA VAL A 51 -14.11 17.02 -11.75
C VAL A 51 -14.49 17.92 -10.57
N SER A 52 -13.53 18.32 -9.76
CA SER A 52 -13.79 19.15 -8.56
C SER A 52 -14.34 20.54 -8.94
N SER A 53 -13.83 21.16 -9.99
CA SER A 53 -14.30 22.48 -10.43
C SER A 53 -15.63 22.41 -11.19
N LEU A 54 -15.78 21.51 -12.17
CA LEU A 54 -16.94 21.49 -13.06
C LEU A 54 -18.15 20.75 -12.48
N VAL A 55 -17.93 19.68 -11.71
CA VAL A 55 -19.01 18.85 -11.16
C VAL A 55 -19.35 19.28 -9.74
N PHE A 56 -18.35 19.45 -8.90
CA PHE A 56 -18.55 19.78 -7.48
C PHE A 56 -18.57 21.29 -7.20
N GLY A 57 -18.31 22.13 -8.21
CA GLY A 57 -18.38 23.58 -8.07
C GLY A 57 -17.35 24.16 -7.09
N MET A 58 -16.22 23.48 -6.91
CA MET A 58 -15.17 23.92 -5.99
C MET A 58 -14.51 25.21 -6.49
N PRO A 59 -14.47 26.29 -5.69
CA PRO A 59 -13.87 27.55 -6.11
C PRO A 59 -12.35 27.44 -6.21
N LEU A 60 -11.76 28.22 -7.13
CA LEU A 60 -10.36 28.07 -7.54
C LEU A 60 -9.35 28.23 -6.40
N ASP A 61 -9.63 29.13 -5.45
CA ASP A 61 -8.84 29.37 -4.26
C ASP A 61 -8.70 28.10 -3.39
N THR A 62 -9.82 27.42 -3.14
CA THR A 62 -9.82 26.18 -2.37
C THR A 62 -9.22 25.01 -3.13
N LEU A 63 -9.42 24.96 -4.46
CA LEU A 63 -8.82 23.94 -5.32
C LEU A 63 -7.29 24.03 -5.29
N LEU A 64 -6.73 25.24 -5.43
CA LEU A 64 -5.29 25.47 -5.34
C LEU A 64 -4.77 25.17 -3.94
N GLY A 65 -5.51 25.56 -2.90
CA GLY A 65 -5.17 25.22 -1.51
C GLY A 65 -5.10 23.71 -1.28
N ALA A 66 -6.08 22.95 -1.79
CA ALA A 66 -6.10 21.48 -1.69
C ALA A 66 -4.96 20.84 -2.49
N ALA A 67 -4.65 21.36 -3.69
CA ALA A 67 -3.52 20.89 -4.48
C ALA A 67 -2.18 21.10 -3.77
N LEU A 68 -1.96 22.30 -3.20
CA LEU A 68 -0.77 22.61 -2.42
C LEU A 68 -0.67 21.76 -1.15
N LEU A 69 -1.78 21.53 -0.46
CA LEU A 69 -1.83 20.64 0.69
C LEU A 69 -1.47 19.20 0.30
N GLY A 70 -1.96 18.71 -0.85
CA GLY A 70 -1.59 17.40 -1.38
C GLY A 70 -0.11 17.29 -1.70
N ILE A 71 0.47 18.29 -2.37
CA ILE A 71 1.91 18.37 -2.65
C ILE A 71 2.71 18.40 -1.35
N ALA A 72 2.31 19.23 -0.38
CA ALA A 72 2.97 19.36 0.90
C ALA A 72 2.98 18.02 1.64
N ASN A 73 1.84 17.32 1.74
CA ASN A 73 1.75 15.98 2.33
C ASN A 73 2.60 14.94 1.58
N GLY A 74 2.64 15.04 0.24
CA GLY A 74 3.48 14.21 -0.60
C GLY A 74 4.97 14.40 -0.31
N VAL A 75 5.43 15.65 -0.15
CA VAL A 75 6.82 15.97 0.21
C VAL A 75 7.10 15.55 1.67
N PHE A 76 6.19 15.88 2.58
CA PHE A 76 6.30 15.57 4.00
C PHE A 76 4.91 15.29 4.59
N PRO A 77 4.64 14.10 5.16
CA PRO A 77 5.62 13.10 5.57
C PRO A 77 5.91 12.00 4.54
N ILE A 78 5.14 11.88 3.44
CA ILE A 78 5.15 10.65 2.62
C ILE A 78 6.53 10.38 1.99
N SER A 79 7.09 11.34 1.25
CA SER A 79 8.41 11.17 0.62
C SER A 79 9.52 11.03 1.66
N PHE A 80 9.37 11.66 2.82
CA PHE A 80 10.32 11.55 3.93
C PHE A 80 10.38 10.12 4.49
N ILE A 81 9.24 9.44 4.65
CA ILE A 81 9.17 8.03 5.08
C ILE A 81 9.91 7.14 4.08
N VAL A 82 9.64 7.29 2.78
CA VAL A 82 10.29 6.50 1.73
C VAL A 82 11.80 6.77 1.70
N LEU A 83 12.22 8.03 1.82
CA LEU A 83 13.63 8.40 1.87
C LEU A 83 14.34 7.76 3.07
N MET A 84 13.76 7.86 4.26
CA MET A 84 14.31 7.26 5.48
C MET A 84 14.35 5.72 5.40
N ALA A 85 13.33 5.09 4.82
CA ALA A 85 13.30 3.64 4.63
C ALA A 85 14.39 3.17 3.65
N VAL A 86 14.55 3.84 2.51
CA VAL A 86 15.62 3.53 1.53
C VAL A 86 17.00 3.79 2.15
N TRP A 87 17.15 4.85 2.95
CA TRP A 87 18.39 5.14 3.66
C TRP A 87 18.73 4.05 4.68
N LEU A 88 17.77 3.64 5.51
CA LEU A 88 17.93 2.53 6.45
C LEU A 88 18.30 1.22 5.74
N TYR A 89 17.63 0.92 4.61
CA TYR A 89 17.96 -0.25 3.79
C TYR A 89 19.39 -0.20 3.26
N LYS A 90 19.83 0.93 2.68
CA LYS A 90 21.21 1.09 2.20
C LYS A 90 22.23 0.99 3.33
N LEU A 91 21.90 1.49 4.52
CA LEU A 91 22.73 1.38 5.71
C LEU A 91 22.84 -0.08 6.19
N ALA A 92 21.73 -0.82 6.21
CA ALA A 92 21.69 -2.23 6.57
C ALA A 92 22.53 -3.10 5.60
N ILE A 93 22.51 -2.79 4.30
CA ILE A 93 23.37 -3.45 3.31
C ILE A 93 24.83 -3.11 3.57
N ARG A 94 25.18 -1.82 3.65
CA ARG A 94 26.58 -1.40 3.82
C ARG A 94 27.21 -1.88 5.13
N SER A 95 26.41 -2.05 6.19
CA SER A 95 26.86 -2.58 7.48
C SER A 95 27.01 -4.10 7.50
N GLY A 96 26.67 -4.81 6.41
CA GLY A 96 26.69 -6.27 6.34
C GLY A 96 25.62 -6.96 7.20
N LYS A 97 24.77 -6.19 7.89
CA LYS A 97 23.71 -6.72 8.75
C LYS A 97 22.60 -7.40 7.96
N PHE A 98 22.41 -7.00 6.71
CA PHE A 98 21.47 -7.64 5.81
C PHE A 98 21.83 -9.12 5.54
N GLU A 99 23.12 -9.43 5.37
CA GLU A 99 23.59 -10.83 5.22
C GLU A 99 23.37 -11.65 6.49
N VAL A 100 23.43 -11.02 7.67
CA VAL A 100 23.12 -11.69 8.94
C VAL A 100 21.63 -12.05 9.03
N ILE A 101 20.74 -11.15 8.60
CA ILE A 101 19.29 -11.44 8.54
C ILE A 101 19.04 -12.59 7.55
N ARG A 102 19.66 -12.54 6.37
CA ARG A 102 19.58 -13.62 5.37
C ARG A 102 20.06 -14.95 5.92
N GLY A 103 21.26 -14.99 6.51
CA GLY A 103 21.85 -16.19 7.08
C GLY A 103 21.00 -16.76 8.21
N SER A 104 20.41 -15.89 9.03
CA SER A 104 19.51 -16.31 10.12
C SER A 104 18.21 -16.93 9.60
N ILE A 105 17.63 -16.42 8.51
CA ILE A 105 16.39 -16.97 7.95
C ILE A 105 16.66 -18.26 7.17
N ALA A 106 17.73 -18.32 6.37
CA ALA A 106 18.09 -19.49 5.58
C ALA A 106 18.50 -20.70 6.45
N THR A 107 19.03 -20.45 7.65
CA THR A 107 19.41 -21.51 8.60
C THR A 107 18.23 -22.08 9.40
N ILE A 108 17.09 -21.39 9.46
CA ILE A 108 15.92 -21.88 10.21
C ILE A 108 15.29 -23.09 9.51
N SER A 109 15.19 -23.08 8.19
CA SER A 109 14.56 -24.17 7.43
C SER A 109 15.00 -24.19 5.97
N GLU A 110 15.24 -25.39 5.46
CA GLU A 110 15.43 -25.66 4.02
C GLU A 110 14.09 -25.71 3.25
N ASP A 111 12.96 -25.86 3.95
CA ASP A 111 11.64 -25.87 3.33
C ASP A 111 11.25 -24.47 2.81
N GLN A 112 11.06 -24.37 1.49
CA GLN A 112 10.66 -23.16 0.78
C GLN A 112 9.34 -22.55 1.28
N ARG A 113 8.41 -23.37 1.80
CA ARG A 113 7.14 -22.89 2.38
C ARG A 113 7.40 -22.08 3.65
N ILE A 114 8.23 -22.62 4.53
CA ILE A 114 8.59 -21.96 5.80
C ILE A 114 9.36 -20.68 5.49
N GLN A 115 10.29 -20.71 4.52
CA GLN A 115 11.01 -19.50 4.11
C GLN A 115 10.08 -18.40 3.60
N VAL A 116 9.07 -18.73 2.79
CA VAL A 116 8.08 -17.76 2.33
C VAL A 116 7.27 -17.18 3.48
N LEU A 117 6.84 -18.00 4.44
CA LEU A 117 6.12 -17.50 5.61
C LEU A 117 6.98 -16.58 6.48
N LEU A 118 8.25 -16.93 6.71
CA LEU A 118 9.17 -16.11 7.49
C LEU A 118 9.49 -14.78 6.80
N ILE A 119 9.72 -14.81 5.48
CA ILE A 119 10.15 -13.64 4.71
C ILE A 119 8.95 -12.79 4.28
N ALA A 120 8.07 -13.36 3.45
CA ALA A 120 7.01 -12.58 2.82
C ALA A 120 5.92 -12.17 3.82
N PHE A 121 5.59 -13.03 4.79
CA PHE A 121 4.51 -12.77 5.73
C PHE A 121 5.02 -12.13 7.04
N CYS A 122 5.88 -12.79 7.80
CA CYS A 122 6.34 -12.27 9.10
C CYS A 122 7.24 -11.03 8.96
N PHE A 123 8.36 -11.17 8.25
CA PHE A 123 9.31 -10.07 8.06
C PHE A 123 8.71 -8.95 7.19
N GLY A 124 7.98 -9.31 6.13
CA GLY A 124 7.23 -8.37 5.31
C GLY A 124 6.23 -7.56 6.12
N GLY A 125 5.42 -8.19 6.98
CA GLY A 125 4.48 -7.49 7.85
C GLY A 125 5.16 -6.56 8.87
N PHE A 126 6.29 -6.96 9.44
CA PHE A 126 7.10 -6.09 10.30
C PHE A 126 7.59 -4.84 9.55
N LEU A 127 8.13 -5.03 8.34
CA LEU A 127 8.58 -3.92 7.50
C LEU A 127 7.40 -3.04 7.04
N GLU A 128 6.22 -3.59 6.81
CA GLU A 128 5.02 -2.81 6.45
C GLU A 128 4.63 -1.90 7.61
N GLY A 129 4.60 -2.42 8.84
CA GLY A 129 4.36 -1.61 10.03
C GLY A 129 5.38 -0.46 10.20
N ALA A 130 6.66 -0.71 9.91
CA ALA A 130 7.73 0.27 10.07
C ALA A 130 7.84 1.30 8.92
N ALA A 131 7.67 0.85 7.66
CA ALA A 131 7.92 1.65 6.46
C ALA A 131 6.66 1.92 5.63
N GLY A 132 5.84 0.89 5.40
CA GLY A 132 4.64 0.96 4.57
C GLY A 132 4.89 1.17 3.06
N PHE A 133 3.83 1.54 2.33
CA PHE A 133 3.87 2.01 0.94
C PHE A 133 4.50 1.03 -0.07
N GLY A 134 4.43 -0.27 0.21
CA GLY A 134 4.90 -1.32 -0.71
C GLY A 134 6.43 -1.49 -0.77
N VAL A 135 7.19 -0.75 0.05
CA VAL A 135 8.63 -1.00 0.28
C VAL A 135 8.89 -2.45 0.73
N PRO A 136 8.11 -3.04 1.66
CA PRO A 136 8.33 -4.41 2.13
C PRO A 136 8.22 -5.45 1.01
N ILE A 137 7.26 -5.27 0.10
CA ILE A 137 7.04 -6.18 -1.02
C ILE A 137 8.32 -6.26 -1.87
N ALA A 138 8.94 -5.12 -2.18
CA ALA A 138 10.15 -5.07 -2.99
C ALA A 138 11.34 -5.75 -2.29
N ILE A 139 11.55 -5.47 -1.00
CA ILE A 139 12.67 -6.04 -0.22
C ILE A 139 12.49 -7.56 -0.06
N CYS A 140 11.30 -8.02 0.33
CA CYS A 140 11.03 -9.44 0.53
C CYS A 140 11.09 -10.23 -0.78
N ALA A 141 10.63 -9.64 -1.90
CA ALA A 141 10.72 -10.28 -3.20
C ALA A 141 12.18 -10.47 -3.63
N ALA A 142 13.05 -9.48 -3.41
CA ALA A 142 14.48 -9.62 -3.69
C ALA A 142 15.12 -10.75 -2.86
N LEU A 143 14.79 -10.83 -1.56
CA LEU A 143 15.26 -11.91 -0.67
C LEU A 143 14.83 -13.29 -1.16
N LEU A 144 13.57 -13.46 -1.57
CA LEU A 144 13.09 -14.73 -2.12
C LEU A 144 13.79 -15.07 -3.44
N VAL A 145 14.04 -14.09 -4.32
CA VAL A 145 14.79 -14.33 -5.56
C VAL A 145 16.19 -14.85 -5.28
N GLU A 146 16.87 -14.29 -4.28
CA GLU A 146 18.20 -14.75 -3.86
C GLU A 146 18.20 -16.17 -3.27
N LEU A 147 17.05 -16.65 -2.76
CA LEU A 147 16.85 -18.03 -2.29
C LEU A 147 16.45 -18.98 -3.43
N GLY A 148 16.46 -18.52 -4.69
CA GLY A 148 16.20 -19.34 -5.87
C GLY A 148 14.77 -19.29 -6.40
N PHE A 149 13.91 -18.43 -5.86
CA PHE A 149 12.57 -18.23 -6.40
C PHE A 149 12.61 -17.46 -7.73
N ARG A 150 11.70 -17.81 -8.64
CA ARG A 150 11.50 -17.03 -9.88
C ARG A 150 11.02 -15.61 -9.52
N PRO A 151 11.59 -14.53 -10.11
CA PRO A 151 11.25 -13.14 -9.76
C PRO A 151 9.77 -12.82 -9.73
N LEU A 152 9.02 -13.28 -10.74
CA LEU A 152 7.57 -13.04 -10.80
C LEU A 152 6.80 -13.78 -9.70
N LYS A 153 7.22 -15.02 -9.36
CA LYS A 153 6.59 -15.81 -8.29
C LYS A 153 6.88 -15.16 -6.93
N ALA A 154 8.12 -14.74 -6.69
CA ALA A 154 8.53 -14.03 -5.47
C ALA A 154 7.72 -12.74 -5.27
N ALA A 155 7.66 -11.88 -6.30
CA ALA A 155 6.90 -10.64 -6.23
C ALA A 155 5.40 -10.88 -5.97
N MET A 156 4.81 -11.89 -6.62
CA MET A 156 3.41 -12.27 -6.41
C MET A 156 3.17 -12.76 -4.97
N LEU A 157 4.01 -13.65 -4.44
CA LEU A 157 3.88 -14.16 -3.08
C LEU A 157 4.00 -13.03 -2.05
N CYS A 158 4.97 -12.11 -2.22
CA CYS A 158 5.11 -10.95 -1.36
C CYS A 158 3.94 -9.98 -1.46
N LEU A 159 3.38 -9.79 -2.66
CA LEU A 159 2.20 -8.94 -2.85
C LEU A 159 0.96 -9.53 -2.14
N VAL A 160 0.73 -10.83 -2.28
CA VAL A 160 -0.36 -11.54 -1.59
C VAL A 160 -0.14 -11.47 -0.08
N ALA A 161 1.08 -11.76 0.39
CA ALA A 161 1.42 -11.74 1.81
C ALA A 161 1.18 -10.37 2.47
N ASN A 162 1.43 -9.29 1.73
CA ASN A 162 1.23 -7.93 2.24
C ASN A 162 -0.24 -7.57 2.48
N GLY A 163 -1.19 -8.33 1.91
CA GLY A 163 -2.62 -8.06 2.01
C GLY A 163 -3.16 -8.02 3.45
N ALA A 164 -2.55 -8.74 4.38
CA ALA A 164 -2.94 -8.71 5.79
C ALA A 164 -2.28 -7.58 6.61
N ALA A 165 -1.15 -7.05 6.17
CA ALA A 165 -0.37 -6.09 6.95
C ALA A 165 -0.65 -4.63 6.57
N GLY A 166 -1.16 -4.38 5.36
CA GLY A 166 -1.29 -3.03 4.80
C GLY A 166 -2.08 -2.04 5.65
N ALA A 167 -3.09 -2.50 6.42
CA ALA A 167 -3.83 -1.63 7.32
C ALA A 167 -2.96 -1.03 8.45
N TYR A 168 -1.92 -1.76 8.89
CA TYR A 168 -0.99 -1.33 9.93
C TYR A 168 0.19 -0.53 9.37
N GLY A 169 0.23 -0.32 8.05
CA GLY A 169 1.34 0.30 7.35
C GLY A 169 1.72 1.67 7.91
N ALA A 170 3.03 1.93 7.97
CA ALA A 170 3.59 3.20 8.46
C ALA A 170 2.99 3.64 9.81
N ILE A 171 2.98 2.73 10.78
CA ILE A 171 2.45 2.96 12.15
C ILE A 171 0.95 3.32 12.12
N GLY A 172 0.18 2.62 11.28
CA GLY A 172 -1.29 2.73 11.25
C GLY A 172 -1.84 3.98 10.56
N ILE A 173 -1.06 4.66 9.71
CA ILE A 173 -1.55 5.80 8.90
C ILE A 173 -2.84 5.46 8.14
N PRO A 174 -3.00 4.28 7.50
CA PRO A 174 -4.24 3.94 6.80
C PRO A 174 -5.47 3.94 7.71
N VAL A 175 -5.36 3.42 8.93
CA VAL A 175 -6.45 3.42 9.92
C VAL A 175 -6.73 4.84 10.40
N LEU A 176 -5.69 5.63 10.67
CA LEU A 176 -5.82 7.02 11.11
C LEU A 176 -6.53 7.88 10.06
N VAL A 177 -6.07 7.81 8.80
CA VAL A 177 -6.66 8.56 7.70
C VAL A 177 -8.08 8.07 7.42
N GLY A 178 -8.31 6.75 7.45
CA GLY A 178 -9.64 6.17 7.29
C GLY A 178 -10.64 6.68 8.33
N ALA A 179 -10.24 6.72 9.60
CA ALA A 179 -11.06 7.26 10.68
C ALA A 179 -11.37 8.75 10.47
N GLN A 180 -10.37 9.56 10.10
CA GLN A 180 -10.53 10.99 9.82
C GLN A 180 -11.51 11.25 8.67
N GLN A 181 -11.37 10.51 7.56
CA GLN A 181 -12.23 10.69 6.39
C GLN A 181 -13.64 10.12 6.61
N GLY A 182 -13.78 9.05 7.40
CA GLY A 182 -15.06 8.48 7.77
C GLY A 182 -15.80 9.26 8.85
N GLY A 183 -15.16 10.23 9.51
CA GLY A 183 -15.74 10.97 10.63
C GLY A 183 -16.02 10.10 11.87
N VAL A 184 -15.31 8.97 12.01
CA VAL A 184 -15.47 8.01 13.11
C VAL A 184 -14.29 8.08 14.08
N GLY A 185 -14.50 7.68 15.33
CA GLY A 185 -13.42 7.64 16.32
C GLY A 185 -12.35 6.62 15.94
N LEU A 186 -11.06 6.93 16.18
CA LEU A 186 -9.95 6.01 15.90
C LEU A 186 -10.12 4.66 16.58
N GLY A 187 -10.61 4.66 17.84
CA GLY A 187 -10.88 3.43 18.59
C GLY A 187 -11.99 2.58 17.95
N GLU A 188 -13.06 3.22 17.48
CA GLU A 188 -14.18 2.57 16.82
C GLU A 188 -13.76 1.98 15.47
N MET A 189 -13.06 2.76 14.63
CA MET A 189 -12.48 2.29 13.37
C MET A 189 -11.56 1.08 13.60
N SER A 190 -10.71 1.15 14.63
CA SER A 190 -9.80 0.05 14.97
C SER A 190 -10.57 -1.22 15.38
N GLN A 191 -11.59 -1.09 16.23
CA GLN A 191 -12.41 -2.22 16.67
C GLN A 191 -13.17 -2.88 15.52
N MET A 192 -13.66 -2.11 14.55
CA MET A 192 -14.34 -2.63 13.37
C MET A 192 -13.37 -3.33 12.40
N LEU A 193 -12.15 -2.80 12.26
CA LEU A 193 -11.16 -3.28 11.31
C LEU A 193 -10.43 -4.53 11.80
N ILE A 194 -10.18 -4.67 13.11
CA ILE A 194 -9.42 -5.79 13.69
C ILE A 194 -10.00 -7.16 13.30
N PRO A 195 -11.30 -7.46 13.43
CA PRO A 195 -11.83 -8.78 13.07
C PRO A 195 -11.60 -9.12 11.61
N LEU A 196 -11.76 -8.15 10.71
CA LEU A 196 -11.60 -8.33 9.27
C LEU A 196 -10.13 -8.59 8.91
N VAL A 197 -9.22 -7.77 9.43
CA VAL A 197 -7.80 -7.90 9.13
C VAL A 197 -7.18 -9.12 9.80
N GLN A 198 -7.54 -9.42 11.04
CA GLN A 198 -7.02 -10.58 11.77
C GLN A 198 -7.50 -11.90 11.16
N LEU A 199 -8.73 -11.96 10.65
CA LEU A 199 -9.22 -13.12 9.92
C LEU A 199 -8.42 -13.33 8.62
N CYS A 200 -8.18 -12.25 7.86
CA CYS A 200 -7.32 -12.31 6.68
C CYS A 200 -5.89 -12.75 7.03
N ALA A 201 -5.31 -12.21 8.11
CA ALA A 201 -3.97 -12.57 8.60
C ALA A 201 -3.87 -14.04 9.01
N LEU A 202 -4.93 -14.59 9.60
CA LEU A 202 -4.97 -16.00 10.00
C LEU A 202 -4.99 -16.94 8.79
N LEU A 203 -5.73 -16.57 7.74
CA LEU A 203 -5.89 -17.41 6.54
C LEU A 203 -4.71 -17.27 5.56
N LEU A 204 -4.04 -16.13 5.55
CA LEU A 204 -3.00 -15.82 4.56
C LEU A 204 -1.85 -16.84 4.51
N PRO A 205 -1.30 -17.33 5.65
CA PRO A 205 -0.26 -18.35 5.63
C PRO A 205 -0.67 -19.60 4.86
N ALA A 206 -1.89 -20.09 5.07
CA ALA A 206 -2.43 -21.25 4.35
C ALA A 206 -2.56 -20.95 2.85
N VAL A 207 -3.02 -19.74 2.49
CA VAL A 207 -3.10 -19.30 1.09
C VAL A 207 -1.72 -19.23 0.44
N LEU A 208 -0.70 -18.71 1.13
CA LEU A 208 0.66 -18.62 0.61
C LEU A 208 1.26 -20.01 0.34
N VAL A 209 1.04 -20.95 1.25
CA VAL A 209 1.50 -22.34 1.08
C VAL A 209 0.74 -23.03 -0.04
N LEU A 210 -0.57 -22.81 -0.16
CA LEU A 210 -1.39 -23.30 -1.26
C LEU A 210 -0.90 -22.76 -2.62
N LEU A 211 -0.54 -21.47 -2.70
CA LEU A 211 0.02 -20.85 -3.91
C LEU A 211 1.42 -21.41 -4.26
N LEU A 212 2.14 -21.93 -3.27
CA LEU A 212 3.47 -22.47 -3.46
C LEU A 212 3.44 -23.86 -4.10
N ASP A 213 2.71 -24.79 -3.44
CA ASP A 213 2.76 -26.25 -3.65
C ASP A 213 1.37 -26.91 -3.81
N GLY A 214 0.30 -26.11 -3.86
CA GLY A 214 -1.08 -26.62 -3.93
C GLY A 214 -1.52 -27.33 -2.65
N TRP A 215 -2.57 -28.15 -2.75
CA TRP A 215 -3.19 -28.85 -1.62
C TRP A 215 -2.29 -29.85 -0.89
N ARG A 216 -1.12 -30.19 -1.45
CA ARG A 216 -0.14 -31.05 -0.78
C ARG A 216 0.71 -30.30 0.24
N GLY A 217 0.72 -28.97 0.15
CA GLY A 217 1.50 -28.12 1.03
C GLY A 217 0.75 -27.66 2.28
N VAL A 218 -0.58 -27.52 2.18
CA VAL A 218 -1.51 -27.02 3.22
C VAL A 218 -1.82 -28.11 4.23
#